data_AF-A0A9D7ZWW7-F1
#
_entry.id   AF-A0A9D7ZWW7-F1
#
_cell.length_a   1.000
_cell.length_b   1.000
_cell.length_c   1.000
_cell.angle_alpha   90.00
_cell.angle_beta   90.00
_cell.angle_gamma   90.00
#
_symmetry.space_group_name_H-M   'P 1'
#
loop_
_entity.id
_entity.type
_entity.pdbx_description
1 polymer ?
#
loop_
_entity_poly.entity_id
_entity_poly.type
_entity_poly.pdbx_seq_one_letter_code
_entity_poly.pdbx_strand_id
1 'polypeptide(L)'
;MMTDMAHPFATTAMFAAGVFRYNKMFSRPNTLQIMVKAKDELGGKLTDTGGVRKILDKSEKQKLWRGYERAKEILKNAGAKNIFKTPYLAAHPGGTVKIGELVDSNLMTQYDNLFVCDCSVMPEAWGLPPTTTIIGLGKRLAKHLSGEKK
;
A
#
# COMPACT_ATOMS: atom_id res chain seq x y z
N MET A 1 2.79 -11.85 -0.15
CA MET A 1 3.09 -11.92 1.31
C MET A 1 1.76 -12.01 2.07
N MET A 2 1.73 -12.71 3.20
CA MET A 2 0.60 -12.67 4.13
C MET A 2 1.12 -12.20 5.49
N THR A 3 0.35 -11.37 6.17
CA THR A 3 0.66 -10.91 7.52
C THR A 3 -0.60 -10.98 8.37
N ASP A 4 -0.48 -11.26 9.65
CA ASP A 4 -1.56 -10.95 10.57
C ASP A 4 -1.78 -9.43 10.59
N MET A 5 -3.03 -8.99 10.73
CA MET A 5 -3.32 -7.57 10.87
C MET A 5 -4.60 -7.36 11.66
N ALA A 6 -4.47 -7.13 12.96
CA ALA A 6 -5.58 -6.80 13.84
C ALA A 6 -5.97 -5.33 13.65
N HIS A 7 -7.06 -5.08 12.93
CA HIS A 7 -7.61 -3.74 12.79
C HIS A 7 -8.38 -3.30 14.04
N PRO A 8 -8.35 -2.00 14.40
CA PRO A 8 -9.25 -1.43 15.41
C PRO A 8 -10.73 -1.67 15.08
N PHE A 9 -11.59 -1.54 16.11
CA PHE A 9 -13.03 -1.76 15.99
C PHE A 9 -13.67 -1.01 14.82
N ALA A 10 -13.44 0.30 14.72
CA ALA A 10 -14.04 1.15 13.69
C ALA A 10 -13.70 0.65 12.27
N THR A 11 -12.43 0.34 12.03
CA THR A 11 -11.95 -0.20 10.73
C THR A 11 -12.51 -1.59 10.43
N THR A 12 -12.57 -2.48 11.43
CA THR A 12 -13.18 -3.81 11.24
C THR A 12 -14.68 -3.69 10.92
N ALA A 13 -15.40 -2.82 11.63
CA ALA A 13 -16.82 -2.58 11.39
C ALA A 13 -17.07 -1.99 9.99
N MET A 14 -16.28 -0.99 9.58
CA MET A 14 -16.34 -0.41 8.23
C MET A 14 -16.12 -1.48 7.16
N PHE A 15 -15.10 -2.32 7.30
CA PHE A 15 -14.82 -3.38 6.34
C PHE A 15 -15.93 -4.42 6.26
N ALA A 16 -16.49 -4.83 7.40
CA ALA A 16 -17.61 -5.75 7.44
C ALA A 16 -18.85 -5.14 6.75
N ALA A 17 -19.18 -3.88 7.04
CA ALA A 17 -20.29 -3.16 6.41
C ALA A 17 -20.11 -3.02 4.89
N GLY A 18 -18.89 -2.69 4.44
CA GLY A 18 -18.56 -2.52 3.02
C GLY A 18 -18.70 -3.80 2.17
N VAL A 19 -18.84 -4.96 2.81
CA VAL A 19 -19.16 -6.24 2.16
C VAL A 19 -20.47 -6.85 2.65
N PHE A 20 -21.37 -6.00 3.18
CA PHE A 20 -22.71 -6.37 3.64
C PHE A 20 -22.74 -7.43 4.76
N ARG A 21 -21.68 -7.49 5.59
CA ARG A 21 -21.57 -8.36 6.77
C ARG A 21 -21.92 -7.60 8.06
N TYR A 22 -23.09 -6.99 8.11
CA TYR A 22 -23.53 -6.16 9.25
C TYR A 22 -23.52 -6.91 10.59
N ASN A 23 -23.85 -8.20 10.56
CA ASN A 23 -23.81 -9.07 11.75
C ASN A 23 -22.39 -9.29 12.31
N LYS A 24 -21.33 -8.87 11.60
CA LYS A 24 -19.93 -9.00 12.03
C LYS A 24 -19.30 -7.69 12.49
N MET A 25 -20.02 -6.57 12.43
CA MET A 25 -19.47 -5.26 12.82
C MET A 25 -19.03 -5.23 14.29
N PHE A 26 -19.70 -5.98 15.18
CA PHE A 26 -19.38 -6.06 16.61
C PHE A 26 -18.57 -7.31 17.01
N SER A 27 -18.09 -8.07 16.03
CA SER A 27 -17.37 -9.35 16.25
C SER A 27 -15.85 -9.18 16.32
N ARG A 28 -15.30 -7.97 16.50
CA ARG A 28 -13.84 -7.78 16.55
C ARG A 28 -13.13 -8.69 17.59
N PRO A 29 -13.62 -8.84 18.84
CA PRO A 29 -12.93 -9.64 19.86
C PRO A 29 -12.79 -11.13 19.50
N ASN A 30 -13.63 -11.65 18.60
CA ASN A 30 -13.63 -13.05 18.16
C ASN A 30 -13.34 -13.20 16.66
N THR A 31 -12.59 -12.26 16.07
CA THR A 31 -12.23 -12.28 14.64
C THR A 31 -10.72 -12.34 14.46
N LEU A 32 -10.25 -13.41 13.80
CA LEU A 32 -8.89 -13.50 13.26
C LEU A 32 -8.82 -12.83 11.88
N GLN A 33 -7.75 -12.09 11.62
CA GLN A 33 -7.58 -11.30 10.39
C GLN A 33 -6.21 -11.56 9.78
N ILE A 34 -6.21 -11.91 8.49
CA ILE A 34 -5.00 -12.09 7.69
C ILE A 34 -5.06 -11.12 6.51
N MET A 35 -4.03 -10.29 6.38
CA MET A 35 -3.87 -9.42 5.22
C MET A 35 -3.07 -10.14 4.14
N VAL A 36 -3.64 -10.19 2.93
CA VAL A 36 -2.95 -10.67 1.74
C VAL A 36 -2.39 -9.48 0.98
N LYS A 37 -1.07 -9.40 0.85
CA LYS A 37 -0.36 -8.34 0.13
C LYS A 37 0.29 -8.90 -1.13
N ALA A 38 0.13 -8.18 -2.24
CA ALA A 38 0.85 -8.43 -3.47
C ALA A 38 1.44 -7.12 -3.99
N LYS A 39 2.63 -7.21 -4.60
CA LYS A 39 3.19 -6.12 -5.39
C LYS A 39 2.44 -6.07 -6.73
N ASP A 40 1.83 -4.93 -7.00
CA ASP A 40 1.31 -4.56 -8.31
C ASP A 40 2.39 -3.86 -9.14
N GLU A 41 2.18 -3.78 -10.45
CA GLU A 41 3.04 -3.06 -11.37
C GLU A 41 2.69 -1.58 -11.42
N LEU A 42 3.63 -0.74 -11.87
CA LEU A 42 3.37 0.68 -12.06
C LEU A 42 2.24 0.90 -13.08
N GLY A 43 1.38 1.88 -12.81
CA GLY A 43 0.34 2.30 -13.73
C GLY A 43 -0.79 3.03 -13.01
N GLY A 44 -1.88 3.27 -13.74
CA GLY A 44 -2.95 4.13 -13.26
C GLY A 44 -2.62 5.61 -13.44
N LYS A 45 -3.41 6.48 -12.83
CA LYS A 45 -3.24 7.93 -12.90
C LYS A 45 -3.84 8.65 -11.70
N LEU A 46 -3.37 9.87 -11.48
CA LEU A 46 -4.06 10.86 -10.66
C LEU A 46 -5.12 11.57 -11.52
N THR A 47 -6.23 11.96 -10.91
CA THR A 47 -7.24 12.82 -11.54
C THR A 47 -6.97 14.28 -11.18
N ASP A 48 -7.49 15.20 -11.97
CA ASP A 48 -7.37 16.64 -11.73
C ASP A 48 -7.98 17.07 -10.37
N THR A 49 -8.90 16.27 -9.85
CA THR A 49 -9.52 16.43 -8.52
C THR A 49 -8.73 15.75 -7.38
N GLY A 50 -7.51 15.26 -7.63
CA GLY A 50 -6.66 14.60 -6.63
C GLY A 50 -7.00 13.13 -6.35
N GLY A 51 -7.86 12.49 -7.15
CA GLY A 51 -8.22 11.09 -6.97
C GLY A 51 -7.20 10.13 -7.57
N VAL A 52 -7.03 8.95 -6.97
CA VAL A 52 -6.18 7.89 -7.51
C VAL A 52 -7.01 6.88 -8.31
N ARG A 53 -6.64 6.62 -9.56
CA ARG A 53 -7.28 5.63 -10.45
C ARG A 53 -6.27 4.57 -10.87
N LYS A 54 -6.36 3.38 -10.28
CA LYS A 54 -5.58 2.20 -10.65
C LYS A 54 -6.51 1.02 -10.84
N ILE A 55 -6.35 0.34 -11.97
CA ILE A 55 -7.04 -0.93 -12.26
C ILE A 55 -6.00 -2.03 -12.17
N LEU A 56 -6.28 -3.04 -11.35
CA LEU A 56 -5.44 -4.22 -11.27
C LEU A 56 -5.63 -5.10 -12.51
N ASP A 57 -4.53 -5.53 -13.09
CA ASP A 57 -4.48 -6.44 -14.21
C ASP A 57 -4.90 -7.87 -13.79
N LYS A 58 -4.99 -8.78 -14.77
CA LYS A 58 -5.39 -10.18 -14.52
C LYS A 58 -4.36 -10.92 -13.67
N SER A 59 -3.07 -10.66 -13.87
CA SER A 59 -1.97 -11.34 -13.18
C SER A 59 -1.89 -10.95 -11.70
N GLU A 60 -2.06 -9.67 -11.39
CA GLU A 60 -2.11 -9.08 -10.05
C GLU A 60 -3.31 -9.62 -9.27
N LYS A 61 -4.50 -9.63 -9.90
CA LYS A 61 -5.70 -10.26 -9.33
C LYS A 61 -5.47 -11.73 -9.03
N GLN A 62 -4.80 -12.47 -9.92
CA GLN A 62 -4.49 -13.88 -9.70
C GLN A 62 -3.51 -14.08 -8.54
N LYS A 63 -2.47 -13.23 -8.41
CA LYS A 63 -1.54 -13.26 -7.26
C LYS A 63 -2.31 -13.07 -5.94
N LEU A 64 -3.19 -12.08 -5.87
CA LEU A 64 -4.04 -11.83 -4.70
C LEU A 64 -5.00 -12.98 -4.42
N TRP A 65 -5.58 -13.58 -5.47
CA TRP A 65 -6.49 -14.72 -5.34
C TRP A 65 -5.81 -15.96 -4.75
N ARG A 66 -4.61 -16.29 -5.20
CA ARG A 66 -3.81 -17.39 -4.63
C ARG A 66 -3.50 -17.15 -3.15
N GLY A 67 -3.15 -15.91 -2.79
CA GLY A 67 -2.93 -15.52 -1.39
C GLY A 67 -4.20 -15.62 -0.55
N TYR A 68 -5.36 -15.25 -1.11
CA TYR A 68 -6.66 -15.40 -0.46
C TYR A 68 -7.01 -16.86 -0.16
N GLU A 69 -6.89 -17.77 -1.14
CA GLU A 69 -7.20 -19.19 -0.91
C GLU A 69 -6.32 -19.79 0.19
N ARG A 70 -5.03 -19.45 0.21
CA ARG A 70 -4.12 -19.87 1.29
C ARG A 70 -4.52 -19.27 2.65
N ALA A 71 -4.83 -17.98 2.71
CA ALA A 71 -5.28 -17.34 3.95
C ALA A 71 -6.58 -17.95 4.49
N LYS A 72 -7.53 -18.26 3.59
CA LYS A 72 -8.79 -18.92 3.92
C LYS A 72 -8.57 -20.32 4.48
N GLU A 73 -7.65 -21.09 3.92
CA GLU A 73 -7.28 -22.41 4.44
C GLU A 73 -6.68 -22.32 5.85
N ILE A 74 -5.76 -21.38 6.08
CA ILE A 74 -5.19 -21.12 7.41
C ILE A 74 -6.29 -20.79 8.43
N LEU A 75 -7.20 -19.88 8.08
CA LEU A 75 -8.32 -19.50 8.95
C LEU A 75 -9.26 -20.67 9.25
N LYS A 76 -9.56 -21.51 8.24
CA LYS A 76 -10.37 -22.73 8.42
C LYS A 76 -9.72 -23.70 9.40
N ASN A 77 -8.42 -23.96 9.21
CA ASN A 77 -7.65 -24.86 10.08
C ASN A 77 -7.53 -24.32 11.51
N ALA A 78 -7.56 -22.99 11.69
CA ALA A 78 -7.66 -22.33 12.99
C ALA A 78 -9.09 -22.34 13.59
N GLY A 79 -10.08 -22.96 12.95
CA GLY A 79 -11.45 -23.10 13.44
C GLY A 79 -12.42 -21.96 13.07
N ALA A 80 -12.04 -21.06 12.15
CA ALA A 80 -12.91 -19.95 11.75
C ALA A 80 -14.11 -20.44 10.90
N LYS A 81 -15.33 -20.04 11.29
CA LYS A 81 -16.59 -20.49 10.64
C LYS A 81 -17.22 -19.47 9.69
N ASN A 82 -16.98 -18.18 9.89
CA ASN A 82 -17.63 -17.08 9.15
C ASN A 82 -16.62 -16.26 8.34
N ILE A 83 -15.83 -16.92 7.50
CA ILE A 83 -14.76 -16.27 6.73
C ILE A 83 -15.35 -15.40 5.62
N PHE A 84 -14.90 -14.16 5.52
CA PHE A 84 -15.21 -13.24 4.43
C PHE A 84 -13.94 -12.49 3.98
N LYS A 85 -13.98 -11.90 2.79
CA LYS A 85 -12.90 -11.06 2.25
C LYS A 85 -13.39 -9.64 2.08
N THR A 86 -12.48 -8.68 2.19
CA THR A 86 -12.73 -7.25 1.96
C THR A 86 -12.32 -6.85 0.53
N PRO A 87 -12.71 -5.66 0.04
CA PRO A 87 -12.23 -5.14 -1.24
C PRO A 87 -10.71 -4.94 -1.25
N TYR A 88 -10.14 -4.80 -2.44
CA TYR A 88 -8.73 -4.43 -2.60
C TYR A 88 -8.48 -3.02 -2.07
N LEU A 89 -7.35 -2.84 -1.40
CA LEU A 89 -6.90 -1.55 -0.88
C LEU A 89 -5.49 -1.27 -1.38
N ALA A 90 -5.27 -0.07 -1.90
CA ALA A 90 -3.94 0.42 -2.20
C ALA A 90 -3.27 0.87 -0.89
N ALA A 91 -2.34 0.06 -0.38
CA ALA A 91 -1.69 0.33 0.90
C ALA A 91 -0.67 1.47 0.81
N HIS A 92 0.11 1.51 -0.27
CA HIS A 92 1.21 2.46 -0.45
C HIS A 92 1.27 2.97 -1.90
N PRO A 93 0.38 3.91 -2.31
CA PRO A 93 0.49 4.54 -3.62
C PRO A 93 1.82 5.31 -3.73
N GLY A 94 2.44 5.28 -4.92
CA GLY A 94 3.73 5.91 -5.17
C GLY A 94 4.14 5.82 -6.64
N GLY A 95 5.33 6.33 -6.95
CA GLY A 95 5.91 6.27 -8.31
C GLY A 95 5.30 7.25 -9.32
N THR A 96 4.66 8.34 -8.87
CA THR A 96 4.09 9.38 -9.75
C THR A 96 5.09 10.47 -10.16
N VAL A 97 6.23 10.58 -9.48
CA VAL A 97 7.31 11.57 -9.76
C VAL A 97 8.66 10.87 -9.67
N LYS A 98 8.88 9.85 -10.50
CA LYS A 98 9.99 8.90 -10.36
C LYS A 98 11.37 9.56 -10.49
N ILE A 99 12.31 9.07 -9.68
CA ILE A 99 13.75 9.34 -9.87
C ILE A 99 14.19 8.81 -11.24
N GLY A 100 14.95 9.64 -11.97
CA GLY A 100 15.40 9.35 -13.32
C GLY A 100 14.39 9.67 -14.42
N GLU A 101 13.19 10.16 -14.05
CA GLU A 101 12.17 10.58 -15.02
C GLU A 101 11.72 12.03 -14.78
N LEU A 102 11.18 12.33 -13.60
CA LEU A 102 10.67 13.68 -13.25
C LEU A 102 11.53 14.38 -12.20
N VAL A 103 12.35 13.64 -11.47
CA VAL A 103 13.39 14.18 -10.59
C VAL A 103 14.72 13.47 -10.82
N ASP A 104 15.81 14.17 -10.57
CA ASP A 104 17.17 13.63 -10.67
C ASP A 104 17.57 12.77 -9.44
N SER A 105 18.83 12.36 -9.37
CA SER A 105 19.37 11.57 -8.25
C SER A 105 19.46 12.35 -6.92
N ASN A 106 19.34 13.68 -6.96
CA ASN A 106 19.23 14.55 -5.79
C ASN A 106 17.76 14.89 -5.46
N LEU A 107 16.80 14.28 -6.16
CA LEU A 107 15.36 14.55 -6.06
C LEU A 107 14.95 15.95 -6.53
N MET A 108 15.80 16.64 -7.30
CA MET A 108 15.49 17.93 -7.89
C MET A 108 14.71 17.72 -9.18
N THR A 109 13.67 18.53 -9.39
CA THR A 109 12.95 18.58 -10.67
C THR A 109 13.80 19.28 -11.75
N GLN A 110 13.26 19.43 -12.96
CA GLN A 110 13.88 20.26 -14.00
C GLN A 110 13.95 21.76 -13.64
N TYR A 111 13.24 22.19 -12.59
CA TYR A 111 13.27 23.56 -12.11
C TYR A 111 14.24 23.67 -10.93
N ASP A 112 15.11 24.68 -11.01
CA ASP A 112 16.12 24.94 -9.98
C ASP A 112 15.46 25.16 -8.62
N ASN A 113 16.07 24.56 -7.59
CA ASN A 113 15.64 24.64 -6.20
C ASN A 113 14.22 24.10 -5.90
N LEU A 114 13.64 23.30 -6.80
CA LEU A 114 12.37 22.61 -6.57
C LEU A 114 12.59 21.09 -6.44
N PHE A 115 12.29 20.54 -5.26
CA PHE A 115 12.55 19.15 -4.89
C PHE A 115 11.28 18.41 -4.47
N VAL A 116 11.26 17.08 -4.65
CA VAL A 116 10.16 16.20 -4.19
C VAL A 116 10.73 15.09 -3.32
N CYS A 117 10.20 14.87 -2.12
CA CYS A 117 10.69 13.81 -1.22
C CYS A 117 9.55 13.13 -0.46
N ASP A 118 8.82 12.27 -1.16
CA ASP A 118 7.77 11.42 -0.61
C ASP A 118 7.72 10.06 -1.35
N CYS A 119 6.63 9.30 -1.24
CA CYS A 119 6.48 8.02 -1.92
C CYS A 119 6.40 8.14 -3.46
N SER A 120 6.14 9.33 -4.00
CA SER A 120 6.03 9.54 -5.44
C SER A 120 7.34 9.28 -6.20
N VAL A 121 8.49 9.37 -5.50
CA VAL A 121 9.82 9.30 -6.12
C VAL A 121 10.35 7.88 -6.33
N MET A 122 9.62 6.86 -5.87
CA MET A 122 10.03 5.46 -6.03
C MET A 122 10.23 5.14 -7.52
N PRO A 123 11.42 4.68 -7.95
CA PRO A 123 11.76 4.56 -9.38
C PRO A 123 11.04 3.40 -10.08
N GLU A 124 10.55 2.43 -9.31
CA GLU A 124 9.90 1.22 -9.79
C GLU A 124 8.73 0.81 -8.90
N ALA A 125 8.01 -0.23 -9.32
CA ALA A 125 6.98 -0.86 -8.50
C ALA A 125 7.59 -1.37 -7.17
N TRP A 126 7.36 -0.61 -6.10
CA TRP A 126 8.07 -0.77 -4.82
C TRP A 126 7.68 -2.05 -4.09
N GLY A 127 6.39 -2.28 -3.87
CA GLY A 127 5.86 -3.51 -3.23
C GLY A 127 6.26 -3.72 -1.76
N LEU A 128 6.96 -2.76 -1.15
CA LEU A 128 7.42 -2.79 0.24
C LEU A 128 6.83 -1.60 1.02
N PRO A 129 6.81 -1.63 2.37
CA PRO A 129 6.51 -0.45 3.16
C PRO A 129 7.57 0.64 2.89
N PRO A 130 7.19 1.84 2.40
CA PRO A 130 8.16 2.84 1.96
C PRO A 130 8.71 3.71 3.10
N THR A 131 8.22 3.55 4.34
CA THR A 131 8.50 4.44 5.46
C THR A 131 10.00 4.66 5.72
N THR A 132 10.78 3.60 5.86
CA THR A 132 12.23 3.70 6.13
C THR A 132 12.99 4.27 4.93
N THR A 133 12.57 3.93 3.71
CA THR A 133 13.12 4.47 2.48
C THR A 133 12.88 5.97 2.39
N ILE A 134 11.65 6.45 2.62
CA ILE A 134 11.30 7.87 2.58
C ILE A 134 12.07 8.64 3.66
N ILE A 135 12.18 8.10 4.88
CA ILE A 135 13.01 8.70 5.94
C ILE A 135 14.48 8.81 5.49
N GLY A 136 15.03 7.76 4.88
CA GLY A 136 16.39 7.77 4.35
C GLY A 136 16.59 8.79 3.24
N LEU A 137 15.64 8.88 2.30
CA LEU A 137 15.65 9.86 1.22
C LEU A 137 15.59 11.29 1.78
N GLY A 138 14.73 11.55 2.77
CA GLY A 138 14.59 12.85 3.41
C GLY A 138 15.85 13.28 4.15
N LYS A 139 16.48 12.38 4.92
CA LYS A 139 17.76 12.66 5.59
C LYS A 139 18.88 12.96 4.59
N ARG A 140 18.95 12.20 3.49
CA ARG A 140 19.92 12.45 2.42
C ARG A 140 19.69 13.81 1.77
N LEU A 141 18.45 14.15 1.45
CA LEU A 141 18.09 15.43 0.83
C LEU A 141 18.42 16.60 1.78
N ALA A 142 18.09 16.50 3.06
CA ALA A 142 18.44 17.52 4.05
C ALA A 142 19.95 17.80 4.08
N LYS A 143 20.77 16.74 4.09
CA LYS A 143 22.24 16.85 4.04
C LYS A 143 22.73 17.53 2.76
N HIS A 144 22.11 17.21 1.62
CA HIS A 144 22.42 17.83 0.34
C HIS A 144 22.11 19.34 0.35
N LEU A 145 20.95 19.73 0.87
CA LEU A 145 20.49 21.11 0.93
C LEU A 145 21.25 21.96 1.97
N SER A 146 21.69 21.36 3.08
CA SER A 146 22.48 22.08 4.10
C SER A 146 23.96 22.27 3.72
N GLY A 147 24.43 21.66 2.63
CA GLY A 147 25.83 21.69 2.22
C GLY A 147 26.76 20.86 3.12
N GLU A 148 26.20 20.01 3.99
CA GLU A 148 26.97 19.11 4.84
C GLU A 148 27.70 18.05 3.98
N LYS A 149 29.04 18.03 4.04
CA LYS A 149 29.85 17.05 3.29
C LYS A 149 29.53 15.62 3.75
N LYS A 150 29.45 14.70 2.77
CA LYS A 150 29.17 13.27 2.97
C LYS A 150 30.03 12.64 4.05
#